data_AF-A0A6H2GUB9-F1
#
_entry.id   AF-A0A6H2GUB9-F1
#
_cell.length_a   1.000
_cell.length_b   1.000
_cell.length_c   1.000
_cell.angle_alpha   90.00
_cell.angle_beta   90.00
_cell.angle_gamma   90.00
#
_symmetry.space_group_name_H-M   'P 1'
#
loop_
_entity.id
_entity.type
_entity.pdbx_description
1 polymer ?
#
loop_
_entity_poly.entity_id
_entity_poly.type
_entity_poly.pdbx_seq_one_letter_code
_entity_poly.pdbx_strand_id
1 'polypeptide(L)' 'MRTIDELEHTARVHTVIEVVKEVLGDSVLTDEFIASLRRMSFEELGQFVLRLVTTRELDSDFLAASAVDSGVQQQLGFI' A
#
# COMPACT_ATOMS: atom_id res chain seq x y z
N MET A 1 -11.69 -16.38 -12.42
CA MET A 1 -10.29 -15.89 -12.34
C MET A 1 -10.14 -14.59 -11.55
N ARG A 2 -11.22 -13.81 -11.32
CA ARG A 2 -11.17 -12.58 -10.49
C ARG A 2 -10.91 -12.83 -8.99
N THR A 3 -11.42 -13.94 -8.46
CA THR A 3 -11.43 -14.23 -7.01
C THR A 3 -10.05 -14.58 -6.44
N ILE A 4 -9.14 -15.10 -7.26
CA ILE A 4 -7.79 -15.47 -6.83
C ILE A 4 -6.94 -14.21 -6.65
N ASP A 5 -7.05 -13.27 -7.59
CA ASP A 5 -6.31 -12.01 -7.60
C ASP A 5 -6.64 -11.12 -6.39
N GLU A 6 -7.93 -11.01 -6.04
CA GLU A 6 -8.39 -10.26 -4.85
C GLU A 6 -7.93 -10.91 -3.53
N LEU A 7 -7.87 -12.25 -3.48
CA LEU A 7 -7.40 -12.98 -2.30
C LEU A 7 -5.88 -12.82 -2.12
N GLU A 8 -5.12 -12.90 -3.21
CA GLU A 8 -3.67 -12.68 -3.23
C GLU A 8 -3.32 -11.25 -2.84
N HIS A 9 -4.05 -10.25 -3.34
CA HIS A 9 -3.89 -8.86 -2.94
C HIS A 9 -4.15 -8.67 -1.44
N THR A 10 -5.23 -9.24 -0.92
CA THR A 10 -5.56 -9.17 0.52
C THR A 10 -4.46 -9.79 1.39
N ALA A 11 -3.96 -10.97 1.00
CA ALA A 11 -2.86 -11.64 1.70
C ALA A 11 -1.56 -10.81 1.67
N ARG A 12 -1.30 -10.12 0.56
CA ARG A 12 -0.16 -9.23 0.40
C ARG A 12 -0.26 -8.01 1.32
N VAL A 13 -1.41 -7.35 1.35
CA VAL A 13 -1.66 -6.21 2.26
C VAL A 13 -1.47 -6.65 3.71
N HIS A 14 -1.99 -7.83 4.09
CA HIS A 14 -1.78 -8.36 5.44
C HIS A 14 -0.28 -8.56 5.75
N THR A 15 0.48 -9.14 4.83
CA THR A 15 1.93 -9.29 5.00
C THR A 15 2.63 -7.94 5.19
N VAL A 16 2.25 -6.92 4.43
CA VAL A 16 2.82 -5.57 4.54
C VAL A 16 2.52 -4.95 5.91
N ILE A 17 1.30 -5.14 6.42
CA ILE A 17 0.90 -4.67 7.76
C ILE A 17 1.77 -5.32 8.85
N GLU A 18 2.01 -6.63 8.75
CA GLU A 18 2.89 -7.33 9.71
C GLU A 18 4.32 -6.81 9.67
N VAL A 19 4.85 -6.51 8.47
CA VAL A 19 6.19 -5.89 8.35
C VAL A 19 6.22 -4.49 8.97
N VAL A 20 5.19 -3.66 8.74
CA VAL A 20 5.09 -2.33 9.35
C VAL A 20 5.07 -2.44 10.87
N LYS A 21 4.26 -3.36 11.40
CA LYS A 21 4.20 -3.66 12.82
C LYS A 21 5.57 -4.04 13.39
N GLU A 22 6.32 -4.88 12.69
CA GLU A 22 7.65 -5.32 13.12
C GLU A 22 8.67 -4.18 13.11
N VAL A 23 8.65 -3.34 12.08
CA VAL A 23 9.67 -2.28 11.90
C VAL A 23 9.38 -1.04 12.76
N LEU A 24 8.11 -0.64 12.87
CA LEU A 24 7.69 0.64 13.45
C LEU A 24 6.79 0.51 14.69
N GLY A 25 6.27 -0.70 14.95
CA GLY A 25 5.31 -0.95 16.03
C GLY A 25 3.86 -0.71 15.63
N ASP A 26 2.94 -1.06 16.54
CA ASP A 26 1.49 -1.00 16.31
C ASP A 26 0.92 0.43 16.24
N SER A 27 1.63 1.42 16.78
CA SER A 27 1.11 2.80 16.93
C SER A 27 0.87 3.52 15.60
N VAL A 28 1.49 3.06 14.53
CA VAL A 28 1.37 3.66 13.18
C VAL A 28 0.26 3.02 12.33
N LEU A 29 -0.32 1.89 12.77
CA LEU A 29 -1.34 1.15 12.03
C LEU A 29 -2.74 1.74 12.24
N THR A 30 -2.94 2.98 11.82
CA THR A 30 -4.28 3.61 11.82
C THR A 30 -5.16 3.03 10.71
N ASP A 31 -6.48 3.13 10.88
CA ASP A 31 -7.44 2.67 9.86
C ASP A 31 -7.23 3.38 8.50
N GLU A 32 -6.87 4.66 8.52
CA GLU A 32 -6.56 5.45 7.33
C GLU A 32 -5.30 4.95 6.62
N PHE A 33 -4.27 4.60 7.39
CA PHE A 33 -3.05 4.00 6.85
C PHE A 33 -3.33 2.65 6.20
N ILE A 34 -4.07 1.77 6.89
CA ILE A 34 -4.47 0.46 6.35
C ILE A 34 -5.33 0.61 5.08
N ALA A 35 -6.25 1.58 5.06
CA ALA A 35 -7.05 1.89 3.88
C ALA A 35 -6.18 2.38 2.70
N SER A 36 -5.07 3.06 2.98
CA SER A 36 -4.12 3.50 1.97
C SER A 36 -3.34 2.33 1.38
N LEU A 37 -2.88 1.39 2.20
CA LEU A 37 -2.25 0.15 1.73
C LEU A 37 -3.20 -0.68 0.83
N ARG A 38 -4.49 -0.75 1.17
CA ARG A 38 -5.48 -1.48 0.35
C ARG A 38 -5.72 -0.87 -1.03
N ARG A 39 -5.40 0.40 -1.22
CA ARG A 39 -5.54 1.10 -2.51
C ARG A 39 -4.31 0.95 -3.40
N MET A 40 -3.18 0.53 -2.82
CA MET A 40 -1.94 0.32 -3.56
C MET A 40 -2.01 -0.95 -4.41
N SER A 41 -1.40 -0.88 -5.58
CA SER A 41 -1.11 -2.02 -6.43
C SER A 41 -0.07 -2.96 -5.79
N PHE A 42 0.03 -4.17 -6.33
CA PHE A 42 1.00 -5.17 -5.85
C PHE A 42 2.45 -4.68 -5.92
N GLU A 43 2.79 -3.92 -6.96
CA GLU A 43 4.12 -3.34 -7.15
C GLU A 43 4.40 -2.25 -6.12
N GLU A 44 3.46 -1.32 -5.91
CA GLU A 44 3.59 -0.26 -4.92
C GLU A 44 3.77 -0.81 -3.50
N LEU A 45 3.01 -1.84 -3.13
CA LEU A 45 3.18 -2.53 -1.84
C LEU A 45 4.60 -3.12 -1.70
N GLY A 46 5.16 -3.66 -2.77
CA GLY A 46 6.54 -4.17 -2.79
C GLY A 46 7.58 -3.06 -2.61
N GLN A 47 7.43 -1.95 -3.32
CA GLN A 47 8.32 -0.79 -3.21
C GLN A 47 8.24 -0.13 -1.83
N PHE A 48 7.03 -0.03 -1.27
CA PHE A 48 6.80 0.48 0.07
C PHE A 48 7.57 -0.33 1.12
N VAL A 49 7.38 -1.65 1.13
CA VAL A 49 8.08 -2.54 2.07
C VAL A 49 9.60 -2.41 1.92
N LEU A 50 10.12 -2.38 0.69
CA LEU A 50 11.56 -2.26 0.46
C LEU A 50 12.12 -0.95 1.05
N ARG A 51 11.44 0.18 0.84
CA ARG A 51 11.86 1.46 1.43
C ARG A 51 11.75 1.44 2.94
N LEU A 52 10.65 0.93 3.47
CA LEU A 52 10.39 0.85 4.90
C LEU A 52 11.47 0.05 5.62
N VAL A 53 11.85 -1.13 5.12
CA VAL A 53 12.90 -1.94 5.77
C VAL A 53 14.29 -1.31 5.64
N THR A 54 14.52 -0.52 4.59
CA THR A 54 15.80 0.16 4.33
C THR A 54 15.97 1.40 5.21
N THR A 55 14.91 2.20 5.36
CA THR A 55 14.95 3.51 6.04
C THR A 55 14.47 3.43 7.49
N ARG A 56 13.62 2.45 7.81
CA ARG A 56 12.90 2.32 9.08
C ARG A 56 12.07 3.55 9.43
N GLU A 57 11.56 4.24 8.41
CA GLU A 57 10.70 5.41 8.55
C GLU A 57 9.48 5.29 7.63
N LEU A 58 8.39 5.98 7.98
CA LEU A 58 7.24 6.13 7.10
C LEU A 58 7.54 7.20 6.06
N ASP A 59 7.63 6.78 4.80
CA ASP A 59 7.74 7.69 3.67
C ASP A 59 6.34 8.30 3.38
N SER A 60 6.04 9.41 4.04
CA SER A 60 4.77 10.13 3.88
C SER A 60 4.56 10.66 2.45
N ASP A 61 5.65 10.95 1.74
CA ASP A 61 5.61 11.43 0.36
C ASP A 61 5.22 10.29 -0.60
N PHE A 62 5.69 9.07 -0.33
CA PHE A 62 5.26 7.88 -1.06
C PHE A 62 3.77 7.59 -0.84
N LEU A 63 3.28 7.68 0.40
CA LEU A 63 1.85 7.50 0.71
C LEU A 63 0.97 8.53 0.00
N ALA A 64 1.43 9.79 -0.08
CA ALA A 64 0.74 10.84 -0.81
C ALA A 64 0.77 10.61 -2.33
N ALA A 65 1.90 10.17 -2.89
CA ALA A 65 2.05 9.90 -4.32
C ALA A 65 1.14 8.74 -4.80
N SER A 66 1.09 7.64 -4.04
CA SER A 66 0.20 6.50 -4.35
C SER A 66 -1.29 6.85 -4.26
N ALA A 67 -1.66 7.80 -3.39
CA ALA A 67 -3.05 8.27 -3.31
C ALA A 67 -3.47 9.09 -4.54
N VAL A 68 -2.53 9.78 -5.21
CA VAL A 68 -2.79 10.60 -6.40
C VAL A 68 -2.92 9.75 -7.67
N ASP A 69 -2.13 8.69 -7.82
CA ASP A 69 -2.14 7.86 -9.04
C ASP A 69 -3.49 7.12 -9.24
N SER A 70 -4.14 6.74 -8.14
CA SER A 70 -5.50 6.19 -8.15
C SER A 70 -6.58 7.14 -8.69
N GLY A 71 -6.32 8.45 -8.70
CA GLY A 71 -7.24 9.47 -9.24
C GLY A 71 -7.06 9.76 -10.74
N VAL A 72 -5.86 9.52 -11.29
CA VAL A 72 -5.53 9.87 -12.68
C VAL A 72 -6.02 8.81 -13.68
N GLN A 73 -6.05 7.53 -13.27
CA GLN A 73 -6.51 6.45 -14.16
C GLN A 73 -8.02 6.47 -14.46
N GLN A 74 -8.86 7.18 -13.71
CA GLN A 74 -10.29 7.30 -14.01
C GLN A 74 -10.62 8.35 -15.08
N GLN A 75 -9.67 9.20 -15.51
CA GLN A 75 -9.98 10.34 -16.37
C GLN A 75 -9.58 10.17 -17.85
N LEU A 76 -8.90 9.08 -18.24
CA LEU A 76 -8.46 8.86 -19.63
C LEU A 76 -9.34 7.90 -20.45
N GLY A 77 -10.57 7.62 -19.98
CA GLY A 77 -11.48 6.66 -20.59
C GLY A 77 -12.63 7.23 -21.44
N PHE A 78 -12.52 8.45 -21.98
CA PHE A 78 -13.54 8.97 -22.90
C PHE A 78 -12.93 9.86 -24.00
N ILE A 79 -12.73 9.27 -25.18
CA ILE A 79 -12.95 9.93 -26.47
C ILE A 79 -13.52 8.90 -27.45
#